data_AF-A0A317KZB3-F1
#
_entry.id   AF-A0A317KZB3-F1
#
_cell.length_a   1.000
_cell.length_b   1.000
_cell.length_c   1.000
_cell.angle_alpha   90.00
_cell.angle_beta   90.00
_cell.angle_gamma   90.00
#
_symmetry.space_group_name_H-M   'P 1'
#
loop_
_entity.id
_entity.type
_entity.pdbx_description
1 polymer ?
#
loop_
_entity_poly.entity_id
_entity_poly.type
_entity_poly.pdbx_seq_one_letter_code
_entity_poly.pdbx_strand_id
1 'polypeptide(L)'
;MRNTVGLEKIRKIRDNEKNQAQMIYEQAVNDFEIKAQKLFDLLKRKETIEDKYTQSLTTGTSAEMLQSYNDYLNYLTPSILELQKQVANARDKMQYFQQNLSNQFQELKKIEKLIHKKEITRVESEKRQEAIQMDEISMRKYLINKGR
;
A
#
# COMPACT_ATOMS: atom_id res chain seq x y z
N MET A 1 10.46 25.42 -21.35
CA MET A 1 10.81 23.99 -21.54
C MET A 1 11.65 23.36 -20.41
N ARG A 2 12.72 24.00 -19.88
CA ARG A 2 13.58 23.40 -18.81
C ARG A 2 12.85 22.89 -17.56
N ASN A 3 11.83 23.60 -17.08
CA ASN A 3 11.12 23.22 -15.84
C ASN A 3 10.10 22.07 -15.99
N THR A 4 9.79 21.59 -17.19
CA THR A 4 8.90 20.43 -17.38
C THR A 4 9.73 19.13 -17.31
N VAL A 5 10.92 19.15 -17.90
CA VAL A 5 11.90 18.05 -17.83
C VAL A 5 12.31 17.75 -16.39
N GLY A 6 12.46 18.77 -15.53
CA GLY A 6 12.75 18.59 -14.11
C GLY A 6 11.62 17.87 -13.36
N LEU A 7 10.36 18.25 -13.60
CA LEU A 7 9.19 17.61 -12.96
C LEU A 7 9.00 16.16 -13.42
N GLU A 8 9.23 15.88 -14.70
CA GLU A 8 9.21 14.52 -15.25
C GLU A 8 10.26 13.62 -14.58
N LYS A 9 11.47 14.13 -14.32
CA LYS A 9 12.50 13.41 -13.56
C LYS A 9 12.05 13.14 -12.13
N ILE A 10 11.49 14.15 -11.45
CA ILE A 10 10.95 13.99 -10.09
C ILE A 10 9.83 12.95 -10.08
N ARG A 11 8.91 12.96 -11.06
CA ARG A 11 7.84 11.96 -11.19
C ARG A 11 8.42 10.55 -11.24
N LYS A 12 9.44 10.32 -12.07
CA LYS A 12 10.10 9.01 -12.18
C LYS A 12 10.72 8.55 -10.86
N ILE A 13 11.35 9.47 -10.11
CA ILE A 13 11.90 9.15 -8.79
C ILE A 13 10.77 8.76 -7.83
N ARG A 14 9.69 9.55 -7.77
CA ARG A 14 8.54 9.26 -6.90
C ARG A 14 7.83 7.95 -7.27
N ASP A 15 7.74 7.64 -8.55
CA ASP A 15 7.17 6.39 -9.02
C ASP A 15 8.01 5.19 -8.57
N ASN A 16 9.34 5.30 -8.68
CA ASN A 16 10.26 4.28 -8.14
C ASN A 16 10.14 4.12 -6.62
N GLU A 17 10.08 5.23 -5.85
CA GLU A 17 9.89 5.20 -4.40
C GLU A 17 8.56 4.54 -4.00
N LYS A 18 7.47 4.86 -4.72
CA LYS A 18 6.17 4.20 -4.53
C LYS A 18 6.27 2.71 -4.82
N ASN A 19 6.92 2.30 -5.91
CA ASN A 19 7.07 0.89 -6.27
C ASN A 19 7.90 0.12 -5.23
N GLN A 20 8.97 0.73 -4.70
CA GLN A 20 9.75 0.16 -3.60
C GLN A 20 8.90 0.02 -2.32
N ALA A 21 8.14 1.06 -1.95
CA ALA A 21 7.26 1.01 -0.80
C ALA A 21 6.17 -0.07 -0.96
N GLN A 22 5.70 -0.29 -2.19
CA GLN A 22 4.72 -1.33 -2.50
C GLN A 22 5.31 -2.73 -2.28
N MET A 23 6.51 -2.99 -2.80
CA MET A 23 7.18 -4.28 -2.60
C MET A 23 7.42 -4.57 -1.10
N ILE A 24 7.83 -3.57 -0.33
CA ILE A 24 8.05 -3.72 1.12
C ILE A 24 6.73 -4.00 1.84
N TYR A 25 5.65 -3.32 1.45
CA TYR A 25 4.33 -3.58 2.01
C TYR A 25 3.84 -5.00 1.71
N GLU A 26 3.98 -5.47 0.47
CA GLU A 26 3.62 -6.83 0.06
C GLU A 26 4.41 -7.89 0.87
N GLN A 27 5.70 -7.66 1.11
CA GLN A 27 6.50 -8.53 1.98
C GLN A 27 5.98 -8.54 3.43
N ALA A 28 5.56 -7.39 3.97
CA ALA A 28 5.02 -7.30 5.31
C ALA A 28 3.64 -7.97 5.43
N VAL A 29 2.80 -7.88 4.39
CA VAL A 29 1.53 -8.62 4.30
C VAL A 29 1.79 -10.13 4.36
N ASN A 30 2.72 -10.63 3.55
CA ASN A 30 3.06 -12.06 3.53
C ASN A 30 3.62 -12.55 4.87
N ASP A 31 4.50 -11.78 5.53
CA ASP A 31 5.01 -12.12 6.87
C ASP A 31 3.87 -12.17 7.93
N PHE A 32 2.94 -11.23 7.86
CA PHE A 32 1.74 -11.23 8.71
C PHE A 32 0.87 -12.46 8.45
N GLU A 33 0.58 -12.79 7.19
CA GLU A 33 -0.24 -13.94 6.80
C GLU A 33 0.37 -15.26 7.27
N ILE A 34 1.68 -15.46 7.06
CA ILE A 34 2.39 -16.67 7.51
C ILE A 34 2.27 -16.85 9.02
N LYS A 35 2.46 -15.77 9.80
CA LYS A 35 2.35 -15.83 11.26
C LYS A 35 0.91 -16.03 11.73
N ALA A 36 -0.04 -15.36 11.07
CA ALA A 36 -1.46 -15.48 11.36
C ALA A 36 -1.96 -16.90 11.09
N GLN A 37 -1.51 -17.52 9.99
CA GLN A 37 -1.84 -18.92 9.67
C GLN A 37 -1.31 -19.87 10.73
N LYS A 38 -0.04 -19.72 11.15
CA LYS A 38 0.53 -20.55 12.23
C LYS A 38 -0.25 -20.43 13.53
N LEU A 39 -0.66 -19.22 13.89
CA LEU A 39 -1.49 -18.98 15.08
C LEU A 39 -2.86 -19.65 14.92
N PHE A 40 -3.50 -19.51 13.76
CA PHE A 40 -4.78 -20.15 13.46
C PHE A 40 -4.70 -21.66 13.61
N ASP A 41 -3.69 -22.31 13.01
CA ASP A 41 -3.50 -23.75 13.08
C ASP A 41 -3.33 -24.23 14.53
N LEU A 42 -2.58 -23.46 15.34
CA LEU A 42 -2.34 -23.79 16.75
C LEU A 42 -3.60 -23.63 17.61
N LEU A 43 -4.39 -22.58 17.36
CA LEU A 43 -5.67 -22.37 18.02
C LEU A 43 -6.67 -23.47 17.64
N LYS A 44 -6.71 -23.88 16.37
CA LYS A 44 -7.57 -24.99 15.92
C LYS A 44 -7.19 -26.31 16.59
N ARG A 45 -5.88 -26.53 16.77
CA ARG A 45 -5.38 -27.70 17.51
C ARG A 45 -5.78 -27.65 18.98
N LYS A 46 -5.69 -26.49 19.63
CA LYS A 46 -6.16 -26.28 21.00
C LYS A 46 -7.65 -26.61 21.13
N GLU A 47 -8.49 -26.03 20.27
CA GLU A 47 -9.94 -26.29 20.24
C GLU A 47 -10.24 -27.80 20.13
N THR A 48 -9.57 -28.50 19.22
CA THR A 48 -9.74 -29.95 19.02
C THR A 48 -9.42 -30.76 20.29
N ILE A 49 -8.43 -30.33 21.08
CA ILE A 49 -8.06 -31.01 22.33
C ILE A 49 -9.03 -30.66 23.46
N GLU A 50 -9.51 -29.42 23.52
CA GLU A 50 -10.55 -28.98 24.46
C GLU A 50 -11.85 -29.77 24.24
N ASP A 51 -12.23 -30.00 22.99
CA ASP A 51 -13.39 -30.84 22.64
C ASP A 51 -13.20 -32.29 23.11
N LYS A 52 -12.04 -32.89 22.86
CA LYS A 52 -11.70 -34.26 23.32
C LYS A 52 -11.68 -34.36 24.84
N TYR A 53 -11.15 -33.35 25.52
CA TYR A 53 -11.12 -33.28 26.97
C TYR A 53 -12.56 -33.22 27.53
N THR A 54 -13.39 -32.35 26.97
CA THR A 54 -14.80 -32.20 27.35
C THR A 54 -15.59 -33.50 27.13
N GLN A 55 -15.40 -34.13 25.97
CA GLN A 55 -16.02 -35.42 25.67
C GLN A 55 -15.59 -36.48 26.69
N SER A 56 -14.29 -36.54 27.00
CA SER A 56 -13.74 -37.52 27.96
C SER A 56 -14.26 -37.33 29.38
N LEU A 57 -14.60 -36.10 29.77
CA LEU A 57 -15.27 -35.80 31.04
C LEU A 57 -16.71 -36.34 31.05
N THR A 58 -17.43 -36.22 29.94
CA THR A 58 -18.83 -36.69 29.84
C THR A 58 -18.98 -38.20 29.77
N THR A 59 -18.04 -38.90 29.11
CA THR A 59 -18.14 -40.35 28.87
C THR A 59 -17.50 -41.21 29.97
N GLY A 60 -16.85 -40.60 30.96
CA GLY A 60 -16.21 -41.33 32.07
C GLY A 60 -14.92 -42.05 31.62
N THR A 61 -13.85 -41.28 31.39
CA THR A 61 -12.54 -41.79 30.93
C THR A 61 -11.54 -41.88 32.08
N SER A 62 -10.40 -42.54 31.89
CA SER A 62 -9.35 -42.63 32.92
C SER A 62 -8.81 -41.25 33.30
N ALA A 63 -8.45 -41.08 34.58
CA ALA A 63 -7.83 -39.86 35.09
C ALA A 63 -6.52 -39.53 34.34
N GLU A 64 -5.76 -40.56 33.95
CA GLU A 64 -4.52 -40.43 33.17
C GLU A 64 -4.73 -39.78 31.80
N MET A 65 -5.82 -40.12 31.10
CA MET A 65 -6.18 -39.51 29.82
C MET A 65 -6.57 -38.03 29.99
N LEU A 66 -7.36 -37.73 31.02
CA LEU A 66 -7.74 -36.34 31.33
C LEU A 66 -6.51 -35.48 31.66
N GLN A 67 -5.57 -36.04 32.43
CA GLN A 67 -4.32 -35.37 32.77
C GLN A 67 -3.45 -35.14 31.53
N SER A 68 -3.35 -36.14 30.65
CA SER A 68 -2.59 -36.02 29.39
C SER A 68 -3.12 -34.89 28.49
N TYR A 69 -4.44 -34.74 28.37
CA TYR A 69 -5.02 -33.62 27.62
C TYR A 69 -4.74 -32.28 28.29
N ASN A 70 -4.85 -32.20 29.62
CA ASN A 70 -4.57 -30.98 30.37
C ASN A 70 -3.10 -30.55 30.20
N ASP A 71 -2.16 -31.47 30.35
CA ASP A 71 -0.73 -31.22 30.17
C ASP A 71 -0.43 -30.73 28.75
N TYR A 72 -1.11 -31.31 27.75
CA TYR A 72 -0.97 -30.89 26.37
C TYR A 72 -1.50 -29.47 26.11
N LEU A 73 -2.63 -29.10 26.71
CA LEU A 73 -3.17 -27.73 26.66
C LEU A 73 -2.24 -26.72 27.35
N ASN A 74 -1.67 -27.10 28.49
CA ASN A 74 -0.69 -26.28 29.22
C ASN A 74 0.58 -26.08 28.38
N TYR A 75 1.03 -27.10 27.64
CA TYR A 75 2.16 -27.01 26.74
C TYR A 75 1.89 -26.10 25.52
N LEU A 76 0.67 -26.12 24.96
CA LEU A 76 0.29 -25.28 23.82
C LEU A 76 0.21 -23.79 24.18
N THR A 77 -0.19 -23.47 25.41
CA THR A 77 -0.51 -22.11 25.83
C THR A 77 0.65 -21.10 25.65
N PRO A 78 1.88 -21.37 26.12
CA PRO A 78 3.01 -20.47 25.90
C PRO A 78 3.30 -20.21 24.41
N SER A 79 3.18 -21.25 23.58
CA SER A 79 3.40 -21.15 22.13
C SER A 79 2.34 -20.27 21.44
N ILE A 80 1.09 -20.36 21.89
CA ILE A 80 0.00 -19.50 21.41
C ILE A 80 0.27 -18.04 21.78
N LEU A 81 0.65 -17.77 23.03
CA LEU A 81 0.93 -16.40 23.50
C LEU A 81 2.09 -15.76 22.73
N GLU A 82 3.16 -16.52 22.48
CA GLU A 82 4.29 -16.03 21.71
C GLU A 82 3.92 -15.76 20.25
N LEU A 83 3.17 -16.66 19.60
CA LEU A 83 2.67 -16.43 18.24
C LEU A 83 1.71 -15.24 18.16
N GLN A 84 0.83 -15.04 19.14
CA GLN A 84 -0.04 -13.87 19.22
C GLN A 84 0.76 -12.56 19.23
N LYS A 85 1.83 -12.50 20.03
CA LYS A 85 2.74 -11.35 20.06
C LYS A 85 3.42 -11.14 18.71
N GLN A 86 3.88 -12.21 18.06
CA GLN A 86 4.51 -12.13 16.74
C GLN A 86 3.53 -11.66 15.66
N VAL A 87 2.28 -12.12 15.69
CA VAL A 87 1.21 -11.69 14.78
C VAL A 87 0.87 -10.22 15.01
N ALA A 88 0.77 -9.77 16.27
CA ALA A 88 0.55 -8.37 16.60
C ALA A 88 1.68 -7.48 16.04
N ASN A 89 2.94 -7.83 16.31
CA ASN A 89 4.09 -7.11 15.78
C ASN A 89 4.12 -7.07 14.24
N ALA A 90 3.77 -8.19 13.59
CA ALA A 90 3.71 -8.25 12.13
C ALA A 90 2.58 -7.37 11.57
N ARG A 91 1.43 -7.32 12.25
CA ARG A 91 0.31 -6.44 11.90
C ARG A 91 0.71 -4.97 12.01
N ASP A 92 1.36 -4.57 13.09
CA ASP A 92 1.80 -3.19 13.29
C ASP A 92 2.81 -2.76 12.22
N LYS A 93 3.76 -3.66 11.90
CA LYS A 93 4.73 -3.46 10.82
C LYS A 93 4.04 -3.34 9.44
N MET A 94 3.06 -4.20 9.16
CA MET A 94 2.26 -4.13 7.94
C MET A 94 1.50 -2.80 7.83
N GLN A 95 0.84 -2.35 8.91
CA GLN A 95 0.12 -1.08 8.94
C GLN A 95 1.05 0.12 8.75
N TYR A 96 2.24 0.10 9.37
CA TYR A 96 3.25 1.12 9.16
C TYR A 96 3.65 1.26 7.68
N PHE A 97 3.93 0.13 7.01
CA PHE A 97 4.29 0.16 5.59
C PHE A 97 3.11 0.52 4.68
N GLN A 98 1.88 0.14 5.05
CA GLN A 98 0.68 0.59 4.35
C GLN A 98 0.56 2.12 4.36
N GLN A 99 0.79 2.74 5.52
CA GLN A 99 0.77 4.20 5.64
C GLN A 99 1.88 4.84 4.81
N ASN A 100 3.10 4.27 4.84
CA ASN A 100 4.19 4.77 4.01
C ASN A 100 3.87 4.69 2.51
N LEU A 101 3.34 3.54 2.05
CA LEU A 101 2.91 3.38 0.65
C LEU A 101 1.85 4.41 0.26
N SER A 102 0.87 4.63 1.12
CA SER A 102 -0.17 5.66 0.91
C SER A 102 0.44 7.05 0.75
N ASN A 103 1.40 7.41 1.61
CA ASN A 103 2.11 8.68 1.52
C ASN A 103 2.88 8.81 0.19
N GLN A 104 3.63 7.79 -0.23
CA GLN A 104 4.36 7.82 -1.51
C GLN A 104 3.41 7.96 -2.71
N PHE A 105 2.26 7.28 -2.67
CA PHE A 105 1.23 7.42 -3.70
C PHE A 105 0.67 8.85 -3.77
N GLN A 106 0.41 9.46 -2.61
CA GLN A 106 -0.06 10.85 -2.55
C GLN A 106 0.98 11.83 -3.12
N GLU A 107 2.26 11.65 -2.79
CA GLU A 107 3.34 12.50 -3.33
C GLU A 107 3.48 12.37 -4.85
N LEU A 108 3.43 11.15 -5.39
CA LEU A 108 3.40 10.93 -6.85
C LEU A 108 2.22 11.67 -7.50
N LYS A 109 1.02 11.53 -6.94
CA LYS A 109 -0.20 12.19 -7.45
C LYS A 109 -0.09 13.72 -7.40
N LYS A 110 0.57 14.28 -6.39
CA LYS A 110 0.84 15.74 -6.32
C LYS A 110 1.71 16.18 -7.51
N ILE A 111 2.79 15.45 -7.80
CA ILE A 111 3.68 15.76 -8.94
C ILE A 111 2.97 15.61 -10.28
N GLU A 112 2.19 14.55 -10.47
CA GLU A 112 1.37 14.36 -11.68
C GLU A 112 0.41 15.53 -11.92
N LYS A 113 -0.29 15.97 -10.87
CA LYS A 113 -1.19 17.13 -10.95
C LYS A 113 -0.44 18.41 -11.32
N LEU A 114 0.77 18.62 -10.79
CA LEU A 114 1.59 19.79 -11.13
C LEU A 114 2.03 19.77 -12.60
N ILE A 115 2.45 18.61 -13.11
CA ILE A 115 2.80 18.44 -14.52
C ILE A 115 1.60 18.74 -15.41
N HIS A 116 0.43 18.16 -15.09
CA HIS A 116 -0.78 18.37 -15.86
C HIS A 116 -1.22 19.84 -15.91
N LYS A 117 -1.25 20.53 -14.76
CA LYS A 117 -1.57 21.98 -14.71
C LYS A 117 -0.63 22.80 -15.59
N LYS A 118 0.66 22.50 -15.54
CA LYS A 118 1.67 23.21 -16.32
C LYS A 118 1.50 23.00 -17.83
N GLU A 119 1.10 21.80 -18.23
CA GLU A 119 0.82 21.49 -19.62
C GLU A 119 -0.39 22.26 -20.13
N ILE A 120 -1.47 22.34 -19.34
CA ILE A 120 -2.64 23.16 -19.66
C ILE A 120 -2.24 24.63 -19.86
N THR A 121 -1.52 25.22 -18.89
CA THR A 121 -1.07 26.61 -18.98
C THR A 121 -0.16 26.85 -20.19
N ARG A 122 0.68 25.87 -20.55
CA ARG A 122 1.53 25.94 -21.73
C ARG A 122 0.70 26.02 -23.00
N VAL A 123 -0.25 25.10 -23.18
CA VAL A 123 -1.14 25.05 -24.34
C VAL A 123 -1.98 26.34 -24.45
N GLU A 124 -2.50 26.84 -23.33
CA GLU A 124 -3.23 28.12 -23.31
C GLU A 124 -2.36 29.31 -23.72
N SER A 125 -1.11 29.35 -23.24
CA SER A 125 -0.15 30.39 -23.62
C SER A 125 0.24 30.30 -25.10
N GLU A 126 0.45 29.10 -25.63
CA GLU A 126 0.77 28.85 -27.04
C GLU A 126 -0.40 29.35 -27.93
N LYS A 127 -1.65 28.96 -27.62
CA LYS A 127 -2.84 29.46 -28.33
C LYS A 127 -2.99 30.97 -28.30
N ARG A 128 -2.71 31.59 -27.15
CA ARG A 128 -2.77 33.06 -27.01
C ARG A 128 -1.70 33.74 -27.86
N GLN A 129 -0.49 33.20 -27.91
CA GLN A 129 0.59 33.73 -28.75
C GLN A 129 0.27 33.56 -30.24
N GLU A 130 -0.27 32.42 -30.65
CA GLU A 130 -0.72 32.18 -32.03
C GLU A 130 -1.80 33.18 -32.44
N ALA A 131 -2.80 33.45 -31.58
CA ALA A 131 -3.83 34.45 -31.86
C ALA A 131 -3.24 35.86 -32.08
N ILE A 132 -2.32 36.29 -31.20
CA ILE A 132 -1.63 37.58 -31.33
C ILE A 132 -0.83 37.64 -32.64
N GLN A 133 -0.09 36.58 -32.99
CA GLN A 133 0.66 36.52 -34.24
C GLN A 133 -0.25 36.56 -35.47
N MET A 134 -1.40 35.90 -35.44
CA MET A 134 -2.39 35.94 -36.53
C MET A 134 -2.97 37.35 -36.72
N ASP A 135 -3.26 38.05 -35.62
CA ASP A 135 -3.73 39.45 -35.66
C ASP A 135 -2.67 40.37 -36.27
N GLU A 136 -1.40 40.23 -35.86
CA GLU A 136 -0.28 40.98 -36.42
C GLU A 136 -0.10 40.74 -37.94
N ILE A 137 -0.15 39.49 -38.37
CA ILE A 137 -0.06 39.12 -39.79
C ILE A 137 -1.23 39.74 -40.58
N SER A 138 -2.44 39.68 -40.02
CA SER A 138 -3.65 40.22 -40.65
C SER A 138 -3.57 41.74 -40.80
N MET A 139 -3.12 42.46 -39.77
CA MET A 139 -2.88 43.90 -39.83
C MET A 139 -1.82 44.27 -40.86
N ARG A 140 -0.68 43.57 -40.89
CA ARG A 140 0.38 43.81 -41.89
C ARG A 140 -0.14 43.59 -43.32
N LYS A 141 -0.87 42.50 -43.56
CA LYS A 141 -1.47 42.22 -44.87
C LYS A 141 -2.48 43.29 -45.28
N TYR A 142 -3.31 43.74 -44.35
CA TYR A 142 -4.26 44.83 -44.59
C TYR A 142 -3.54 46.12 -45.01
N LEU A 143 -2.50 46.52 -44.29
CA LEU A 143 -1.70 47.72 -44.62
C LEU A 143 -1.03 47.62 -46.00
N ILE A 144 -0.47 46.46 -46.34
CA ILE A 144 0.15 46.21 -47.66
C ILE A 144 -0.88 46.33 -48.79
N ASN A 145 -2.08 45.80 -48.59
CA ASN A 145 -3.13 45.83 -49.61
C ASN A 145 -3.77 47.22 -49.77
N LYS A 146 -3.75 48.08 -48.75
CA LYS A 146 -4.30 49.44 -48.81
C LYS A 146 -3.30 50.49 -49.32
N GLY A 147 -2.01 50.15 -49.36
CA GLY A 147 -0.93 50.99 -49.90
C GLY A 147 -0.67 50.79 -51.41
N ARG A 148 -1.63 50.19 -52.14
CA ARG A 148 -1.64 50.02 -53.60
C ARG A 148 -2.79 50.80 -54.21
#